data_AF-A0A519VW48-F1
#
_entry.id   AF-A0A519VW48-F1
#
_cell.length_a   1.000
_cell.length_b   1.000
_cell.length_c   1.000
_cell.angle_alpha   90.00
_cell.angle_beta   90.00
_cell.angle_gamma   90.00
#
_symmetry.space_group_name_H-M   'P 1'
#
loop_
_entity.id
_entity.type
_entity.pdbx_description
1 polymer ?
#
loop_
_entity_poly.entity_id
_entity_poly.type
_entity_poly.pdbx_seq_one_letter_code
_entity_poly.pdbx_strand_id
1 'polypeptide(L)'
;PMPQTREHILLARQVGVPSLVVFMNKVDMVDDPELLELVEMEVRELLSFYDFPGDDIPVIQGSALGGLNGDPKWVGKIMELMDAVDNYIPIPPRLTDLPFLMPVEDVFSITGRGTVATGRIERGVINSGDPVEILGMGAENLKSTVTGVEMFRKILDYGEAGDNVGLLLRGIEKTDIRRGMVICKPGSVTPHTDFKAEIYVLSKAEGGRHTPFFNKYRPQFYFRTTDVTGEISLAEGTEMVMPGDNVTISVKLINAIAMEKGLRFAIREGGRTVGAGQVTEIVK
;
A
#
# COMPACT_ATOMS: atom_id res chain seq x y z
N PRO A 1 15.04 18.39 -17.80
CA PRO A 1 14.14 17.20 -17.61
C PRO A 1 12.74 17.37 -18.24
N MET A 2 12.00 16.28 -18.53
CA MET A 2 10.67 16.31 -19.18
C MET A 2 9.52 16.65 -18.21
N PRO A 3 8.37 17.18 -18.70
CA PRO A 3 7.20 17.46 -17.85
C PRO A 3 6.71 16.25 -17.03
N GLN A 4 6.74 15.04 -17.60
CA GLN A 4 6.36 13.81 -16.90
C GLN A 4 7.31 13.46 -15.75
N THR A 5 8.60 13.78 -15.87
CA THR A 5 9.59 13.57 -14.79
C THR A 5 9.23 14.43 -13.58
N ARG A 6 8.84 15.68 -13.82
CA ARG A 6 8.38 16.62 -12.78
C ARG A 6 7.11 16.10 -12.10
N GLU A 7 6.15 15.63 -12.88
CA GLU A 7 4.90 15.05 -12.39
C GLU A 7 5.14 13.80 -11.52
N HIS A 8 5.99 12.88 -11.95
CA HIS A 8 6.29 11.67 -11.17
C HIS A 8 7.01 11.97 -9.86
N ILE A 9 7.94 12.94 -9.82
CA ILE A 9 8.61 13.33 -8.58
C ILE A 9 7.61 13.98 -7.62
N LEU A 10 6.75 14.86 -8.13
CA LEU A 10 5.66 15.46 -7.35
C LEU A 10 4.73 14.39 -6.77
N LEU A 11 4.29 13.43 -7.60
CA LEU A 11 3.42 12.34 -7.16
C LEU A 11 4.11 11.45 -6.14
N ALA A 12 5.39 11.10 -6.35
CA ALA A 12 6.18 10.31 -5.41
C ALA A 12 6.23 10.99 -4.03
N ARG A 13 6.38 12.32 -4.01
CA ARG A 13 6.31 13.09 -2.77
C ARG A 13 4.92 13.05 -2.14
N GLN A 14 3.87 13.28 -2.93
CA GLN A 14 2.48 13.30 -2.44
C GLN A 14 2.03 11.95 -1.86
N VAL A 15 2.45 10.82 -2.44
CA VAL A 15 2.10 9.48 -1.95
C VAL A 15 3.03 8.99 -0.83
N GLY A 16 4.01 9.80 -0.44
CA GLY A 16 4.93 9.54 0.67
C GLY A 16 5.99 8.49 0.37
N VAL A 17 6.55 8.48 -0.84
CA VAL A 17 7.74 7.67 -1.15
C VAL A 17 8.92 8.19 -0.33
N PRO A 18 9.53 7.38 0.55
CA PRO A 18 10.52 7.87 1.52
C PRO A 18 11.92 8.06 0.94
N SER A 19 12.28 7.31 -0.12
CA SER A 19 13.63 7.31 -0.69
C SER A 19 13.57 6.96 -2.18
N LEU A 20 14.51 7.52 -2.95
CA LEU A 20 14.61 7.34 -4.39
C LEU A 20 16.06 7.03 -4.77
N VAL A 21 16.24 6.28 -5.86
CA VAL A 21 17.51 6.13 -6.57
C VAL A 21 17.24 6.49 -8.03
N VAL A 22 18.14 7.25 -8.65
CA VAL A 22 17.99 7.71 -10.03
C VAL A 22 18.89 6.90 -10.94
N PHE A 23 18.33 6.43 -12.06
CA PHE A 23 19.10 5.87 -13.16
C PHE A 23 18.99 6.79 -14.38
N MET A 24 20.08 7.48 -14.71
CA MET A 24 20.16 8.32 -15.91
C MET A 24 20.49 7.42 -17.10
N ASN A 25 19.45 7.05 -17.84
CA ASN A 25 19.53 6.10 -18.93
C ASN A 25 19.96 6.75 -20.26
N LYS A 26 20.35 5.92 -21.23
CA LYS A 26 20.78 6.30 -22.59
C LYS A 26 22.08 7.10 -22.66
N VAL A 27 22.97 6.89 -21.69
CA VAL A 27 24.30 7.54 -21.68
C VAL A 27 25.16 7.09 -22.85
N ASP A 28 24.90 5.92 -23.41
CA ASP A 28 25.52 5.43 -24.65
C ASP A 28 25.19 6.27 -25.89
N MET A 29 24.17 7.12 -25.84
CA MET A 29 23.74 7.98 -26.95
C MET A 29 24.24 9.42 -26.81
N VAL A 30 25.03 9.72 -25.77
CA VAL A 30 25.52 11.07 -25.45
C VAL A 30 27.03 11.02 -25.32
N ASP A 31 27.72 11.67 -26.26
CA ASP A 31 29.17 11.68 -26.31
C ASP A 31 29.81 12.82 -25.51
N ASP A 32 29.00 13.79 -25.07
CA ASP A 32 29.44 14.99 -24.35
C ASP A 32 29.28 14.83 -22.82
N PRO A 33 30.39 14.70 -22.07
CA PRO A 33 30.34 14.60 -20.60
C PRO A 33 29.74 15.83 -19.92
N GLU A 34 29.93 17.04 -20.46
CA GLU A 34 29.41 18.27 -19.86
C GLU A 34 27.88 18.30 -19.90
N LEU A 35 27.29 17.75 -20.97
CA LEU A 35 25.84 17.61 -21.08
C LEU A 35 25.28 16.62 -20.04
N LEU A 36 25.98 15.52 -19.76
CA LEU A 36 25.57 14.54 -18.76
C LEU A 36 25.60 15.14 -17.35
N GLU A 37 26.65 15.89 -17.02
CA GLU A 37 26.77 16.61 -15.76
C GLU A 37 25.66 17.65 -15.59
N LEU A 38 25.36 18.42 -16.65
CA LEU A 38 24.27 19.38 -16.64
C LEU A 38 22.90 18.73 -16.40
N VAL A 39 22.62 17.60 -17.06
CA VAL A 39 21.37 16.86 -16.86
C VAL A 39 21.27 16.31 -15.44
N GLU A 40 22.37 15.81 -14.89
CA GLU A 40 22.40 15.37 -13.49
C GLU A 40 22.10 16.52 -12.53
N MET A 41 22.73 17.69 -12.73
CA MET A 41 22.43 18.90 -11.94
C MET A 41 20.95 19.28 -12.01
N GLU A 42 20.35 19.32 -13.21
CA GLU A 42 18.92 19.61 -13.38
C GLU A 42 18.01 18.60 -12.65
N VAL A 43 18.40 17.32 -12.61
CA VAL A 43 17.64 16.28 -11.90
C VAL A 43 17.75 16.47 -10.39
N ARG A 44 18.96 16.77 -9.87
CA ARG A 44 19.18 17.04 -8.45
C ARG A 44 18.41 18.27 -7.98
N GLU A 45 18.45 19.36 -8.73
CA GLU A 45 17.67 20.56 -8.46
C GLU A 45 16.17 20.27 -8.44
N LEU A 46 15.68 19.46 -9.39
CA LEU A 46 14.27 19.08 -9.45
C LEU A 46 13.84 18.22 -8.26
N LEU A 47 14.70 17.30 -7.80
CA LEU A 47 14.46 16.50 -6.59
C LEU A 47 14.40 17.41 -5.35
N SER A 48 15.38 18.29 -5.20
CA SER A 48 15.43 19.27 -4.10
C SER A 48 14.23 20.21 -4.10
N PHE A 49 13.74 20.62 -5.27
CA PHE A 49 12.53 21.44 -5.41
C PHE A 49 11.27 20.77 -4.84
N TYR A 50 11.19 19.43 -4.86
CA TYR A 50 10.10 18.65 -4.29
C TYR A 50 10.43 18.02 -2.93
N ASP A 51 11.35 18.64 -2.18
CA ASP A 51 11.75 18.25 -0.83
C ASP A 51 12.33 16.83 -0.72
N PHE A 52 12.95 16.33 -1.78
CA PHE A 52 13.86 15.17 -1.71
C PHE A 52 15.30 15.64 -1.47
N PRO A 53 16.16 14.82 -0.85
CA PRO A 53 17.56 15.16 -0.66
C PRO A 53 18.34 14.99 -1.98
N GLY A 54 18.15 15.93 -2.91
CA GLY A 54 18.69 15.83 -4.28
C GLY A 54 20.21 15.66 -4.34
N ASP A 55 20.94 16.21 -3.38
CA ASP A 55 22.41 16.09 -3.30
C ASP A 55 22.85 14.71 -2.80
N ASP A 56 22.07 14.05 -1.94
CA ASP A 56 22.42 12.76 -1.33
C ASP A 56 21.90 11.55 -2.13
N ILE A 57 20.87 11.75 -2.96
CA ILE A 57 20.30 10.67 -3.77
C ILE A 57 21.35 10.13 -4.76
N PRO A 58 21.58 8.80 -4.80
CA PRO A 58 22.45 8.19 -5.79
C PRO A 58 21.89 8.38 -7.20
N VAL A 59 22.73 8.88 -8.10
CA VAL A 59 22.44 9.02 -9.54
C VAL A 59 23.43 8.14 -10.29
N ILE A 60 22.92 7.08 -10.92
CA ILE A 60 23.75 6.15 -11.69
C ILE A 60 23.56 6.41 -13.18
N GLN A 61 24.65 6.73 -13.86
CA GLN A 61 24.68 6.99 -15.29
C GLN A 61 24.96 5.68 -16.05
N GLY A 62 24.06 5.27 -16.96
CA GLY A 62 24.21 4.01 -17.67
C GLY A 62 23.36 3.84 -18.93
N SER A 63 23.45 2.65 -19.51
CA SER A 63 22.64 2.21 -20.65
C SER A 63 21.89 0.93 -20.31
N ALA A 64 20.57 1.03 -20.18
CA ALA A 64 19.73 -0.16 -20.00
C ALA A 64 19.76 -1.07 -21.25
N LEU A 65 19.85 -0.49 -22.46
CA LEU A 65 19.94 -1.26 -23.70
C LEU A 65 21.28 -2.01 -23.77
N GLY A 66 22.38 -1.34 -23.46
CA GLY A 66 23.70 -1.96 -23.39
C GLY A 66 23.76 -3.07 -22.34
N GLY A 67 23.18 -2.84 -21.16
CA GLY A 67 23.09 -3.84 -20.10
C GLY A 67 22.27 -5.07 -20.53
N LEU A 68 21.14 -4.85 -21.21
CA LEU A 68 20.30 -5.93 -21.75
C LEU A 68 21.02 -6.75 -22.83
N ASN A 69 21.83 -6.10 -23.67
CA ASN A 69 22.65 -6.76 -24.69
C ASN A 69 23.89 -7.48 -24.13
N GLY A 70 24.11 -7.42 -22.81
CA GLY A 70 25.22 -8.09 -22.15
C GLY A 70 26.59 -7.43 -22.37
N ASP A 71 26.62 -6.15 -22.74
CA ASP A 71 27.87 -5.40 -22.79
C ASP A 71 28.45 -5.28 -21.35
N PRO A 72 29.65 -5.82 -21.08
CA PRO A 72 30.23 -5.82 -19.75
C PRO A 72 30.32 -4.44 -19.09
N LYS A 73 30.54 -3.38 -19.88
CA LYS A 73 30.57 -1.99 -19.38
C LYS A 73 29.24 -1.60 -18.76
N TRP A 74 28.15 -1.91 -19.44
CA TRP A 74 26.81 -1.47 -19.05
C TRP A 74 26.16 -2.42 -18.05
N VAL A 75 26.48 -3.71 -18.09
CA VAL A 75 26.10 -4.66 -17.03
C VAL A 75 26.66 -4.21 -15.68
N GLY A 76 27.91 -3.72 -15.64
CA GLY A 76 28.50 -3.14 -14.44
C GLY A 76 27.68 -1.98 -13.85
N LYS A 77 27.14 -1.10 -14.70
CA LYS A 77 26.27 0.01 -14.27
C LYS A 77 24.92 -0.44 -13.73
N ILE A 78 24.38 -1.57 -14.19
CA ILE A 78 23.16 -2.15 -13.61
C ILE A 78 23.44 -2.74 -12.23
N MET A 79 24.58 -3.39 -12.05
CA MET A 79 24.99 -3.89 -10.73
C MET A 79 25.21 -2.73 -9.75
N GLU A 80 25.87 -1.66 -10.19
CA GLU A 80 26.06 -0.43 -9.40
C GLU A 80 24.72 0.21 -8.99
N LEU A 81 23.71 0.20 -9.87
CA LEU A 81 22.35 0.63 -9.54
C LEU A 81 21.72 -0.23 -8.44
N MET A 82 21.87 -1.56 -8.52
CA MET A 82 21.34 -2.47 -7.51
C MET A 82 22.07 -2.32 -6.18
N ASP A 83 23.39 -2.12 -6.20
CA ASP A 83 24.17 -1.82 -5.00
C ASP A 83 23.72 -0.50 -4.35
N ALA A 84 23.41 0.52 -5.16
CA ALA A 84 22.86 1.78 -4.66
C ALA A 84 21.47 1.57 -4.03
N VAL A 85 20.62 0.74 -4.62
CA VAL A 85 19.31 0.37 -4.05
C VAL A 85 19.48 -0.30 -2.69
N ASP A 86 20.35 -1.30 -2.59
CA ASP A 86 20.56 -2.06 -1.36
C ASP A 86 21.16 -1.20 -0.22
N ASN A 87 22.04 -0.26 -0.55
CA ASN A 87 22.74 0.56 0.45
C ASN A 87 21.99 1.85 0.82
N TYR A 88 21.25 2.45 -0.12
CA TYR A 88 20.62 3.75 0.10
C TYR A 88 19.16 3.65 0.53
N ILE A 89 18.40 2.68 0.02
CA ILE A 89 16.99 2.54 0.40
C ILE A 89 16.93 1.83 1.75
N PRO A 90 16.48 2.50 2.82
CA PRO A 90 16.44 1.90 4.14
C PRO A 90 15.47 0.72 4.12
N ILE A 91 15.86 -0.36 4.80
CA ILE A 91 14.96 -1.49 5.03
C ILE A 91 13.74 -0.93 5.80
N PRO A 92 12.51 -1.05 5.26
CA PRO A 92 11.34 -0.53 5.94
C PRO A 92 11.24 -1.14 7.34
N PRO A 93 11.08 -0.33 8.40
CA PRO A 93 10.95 -0.88 9.74
C PRO A 93 9.72 -1.78 9.79
N ARG A 94 9.90 -3.02 10.23
CA ARG A 94 8.77 -3.90 10.54
C ARG A 94 8.01 -3.24 11.69
N LEU A 95 6.70 -3.10 11.54
CA LEU A 95 5.85 -2.41 12.51
C LEU A 95 5.56 -3.29 13.74
N THR A 96 6.58 -3.93 14.32
CA THR A 96 6.45 -4.95 15.38
C THR A 96 5.98 -4.40 16.72
N ASP A 97 6.26 -3.13 17.00
CA ASP A 97 5.86 -2.47 18.26
C ASP A 97 4.39 -2.03 18.28
N LEU A 98 3.70 -2.07 17.13
CA LEU A 98 2.29 -1.73 17.05
C LEU A 98 1.40 -2.90 17.51
N PRO A 99 0.15 -2.64 17.93
CA PRO A 99 -0.80 -3.71 18.22
C PRO A 99 -1.02 -4.64 17.01
N PHE A 100 -0.96 -5.95 17.26
CA PHE A 100 -1.13 -6.98 16.23
C PHE A 100 -2.36 -6.74 15.36
N LEU A 101 -2.17 -6.83 14.04
CA LEU A 101 -3.24 -6.87 13.06
C LEU A 101 -2.82 -7.68 11.83
N MET A 102 -3.66 -8.63 11.43
CA MET A 102 -3.51 -9.44 10.24
C MET A 102 -4.83 -9.45 9.45
N PRO A 103 -4.86 -8.96 8.20
CA PRO A 103 -6.01 -9.11 7.32
C PRO A 103 -6.20 -10.58 6.93
N VAL A 104 -7.45 -11.04 6.91
CA VAL A 104 -7.78 -12.40 6.46
C VAL A 104 -7.83 -12.44 4.93
N GLU A 105 -7.00 -13.30 4.34
CA GLU A 105 -6.94 -13.55 2.89
C GLU A 105 -7.70 -14.82 2.50
N ASP A 106 -7.51 -15.90 3.25
CA ASP A 106 -8.19 -17.19 3.03
C ASP A 106 -8.42 -17.94 4.36
N VAL A 107 -9.31 -18.93 4.33
CA VAL A 107 -9.72 -19.71 5.50
C VAL A 107 -9.82 -21.20 5.15
N PHE A 108 -9.08 -22.00 5.90
CA PHE A 108 -9.05 -23.45 5.79
C PHE A 108 -9.63 -24.11 7.04
N SER A 109 -10.20 -25.30 6.87
CA SER A 109 -10.51 -26.18 7.99
C SER A 109 -9.60 -27.39 7.88
N ILE A 110 -8.77 -27.61 8.91
CA ILE A 110 -7.85 -28.73 8.97
C ILE A 110 -8.43 -29.77 9.92
N THR A 111 -8.76 -30.95 9.38
CA THR A 111 -9.30 -32.07 10.15
C THR A 111 -8.42 -32.37 11.37
N GLY A 112 -9.00 -32.32 12.57
CA GLY A 112 -8.31 -32.60 13.82
C GLY A 112 -7.46 -31.45 14.39
N ARG A 113 -7.29 -30.32 13.68
CA ARG A 113 -6.59 -29.13 14.19
C ARG A 113 -7.50 -27.91 14.36
N GLY A 114 -8.54 -27.79 13.54
CA GLY A 114 -9.50 -26.67 13.59
C GLY A 114 -9.36 -25.72 12.41
N THR A 115 -9.86 -24.49 12.60
CA THR A 115 -9.90 -23.46 11.55
C THR A 115 -8.59 -22.69 11.49
N VAL A 116 -8.06 -22.50 10.29
CA VAL A 116 -6.85 -21.74 10.01
C VAL A 116 -7.19 -20.56 9.12
N ALA A 117 -6.88 -19.35 9.59
CA ALA A 117 -6.98 -18.13 8.78
C ALA A 117 -5.59 -17.72 8.30
N THR A 118 -5.43 -17.47 7.00
CA THR A 118 -4.15 -17.08 6.42
C THR A 118 -4.12 -15.62 6.03
N GLY A 119 -2.95 -14.99 6.14
CA GLY A 119 -2.71 -13.64 5.67
C GLY A 119 -1.30 -13.18 5.98
N ARG A 120 -0.96 -11.99 5.47
CA ARG A 120 0.25 -11.29 5.89
C ARG A 120 0.00 -10.49 7.15
N ILE A 121 0.86 -10.62 8.16
CA ILE A 121 0.79 -9.76 9.34
C ILE A 121 1.11 -8.32 8.92
N GLU A 122 0.15 -7.42 9.02
CA GLU A 122 0.29 -6.01 8.62
C GLU A 122 1.18 -5.27 9.62
N ARG A 123 0.99 -5.57 10.91
CA ARG A 123 1.74 -4.96 12.01
C ARG A 123 1.66 -5.81 13.29
N GLY A 124 2.56 -5.50 14.20
CA GLY A 124 2.69 -6.14 15.51
C GLY A 124 3.29 -7.53 15.45
N VAL A 125 3.15 -8.21 16.58
CA VAL A 125 3.64 -9.57 16.83
C VAL A 125 2.49 -10.40 17.37
N ILE A 126 2.43 -11.67 17.00
CA ILE A 126 1.48 -12.65 17.53
C ILE A 126 2.22 -13.91 17.98
N ASN A 127 1.80 -14.44 19.13
CA ASN A 127 2.33 -15.69 19.67
C ASN A 127 1.23 -16.75 19.82
N SER A 128 1.64 -18.01 19.86
CA SER A 128 0.79 -19.09 20.34
C SER A 128 0.31 -18.79 21.77
N GLY A 129 -0.99 -18.85 21.99
CA GLY A 129 -1.64 -18.54 23.26
C GLY A 129 -2.23 -17.13 23.36
N ASP A 130 -1.90 -16.23 22.43
CA ASP A 130 -2.41 -14.85 22.49
C ASP A 130 -3.92 -14.78 22.20
N PRO A 131 -4.68 -13.99 22.97
CA PRO A 131 -6.08 -13.71 22.67
C PRO A 131 -6.20 -12.76 21.49
N VAL A 132 -7.20 -12.97 20.64
CA VAL A 132 -7.46 -12.15 19.44
C VAL A 132 -8.94 -11.82 19.30
N GLU A 133 -9.22 -10.68 18.66
CA GLU A 133 -10.53 -10.31 18.15
C GLU A 133 -10.55 -10.45 16.63
N ILE A 134 -11.70 -10.85 16.10
CA ILE A 134 -11.94 -11.01 14.67
C ILE A 134 -13.06 -10.03 14.29
N LEU A 135 -12.72 -9.04 13.48
CA LEU A 135 -13.57 -7.90 13.18
C LEU A 135 -13.93 -7.83 11.70
N GLY A 136 -15.10 -7.26 11.43
CA GLY A 136 -15.57 -6.92 10.08
C GLY A 136 -16.74 -7.79 9.63
N MET A 137 -17.39 -7.37 8.54
CA MET A 137 -18.44 -8.16 7.88
C MET A 137 -19.62 -8.58 8.78
N GLY A 138 -19.97 -7.75 9.76
CA GLY A 138 -21.07 -7.99 10.71
C GLY A 138 -20.68 -8.78 11.97
N ALA A 139 -19.41 -9.17 12.12
CA ALA A 139 -18.91 -9.73 13.37
C ALA A 139 -18.60 -8.60 14.35
N GLU A 140 -19.46 -8.42 15.37
CA GLU A 140 -19.29 -7.34 16.36
C GLU A 140 -18.54 -7.78 17.62
N ASN A 141 -18.33 -9.08 17.87
CA ASN A 141 -17.73 -9.57 19.13
C ASN A 141 -17.02 -10.94 19.00
N LEU A 142 -16.54 -11.31 17.81
CA LEU A 142 -15.93 -12.62 17.62
C LEU A 142 -14.52 -12.65 18.25
N LYS A 143 -14.33 -13.51 19.24
CA LYS A 143 -13.08 -13.64 20.01
C LYS A 143 -12.52 -15.05 19.88
N SER A 144 -11.20 -15.16 19.87
CA SER A 144 -10.51 -16.45 19.83
C SER A 144 -9.18 -16.39 20.57
N THR A 145 -8.47 -17.51 20.58
CA THR A 145 -7.10 -17.64 21.03
C THR A 145 -6.31 -18.31 19.91
N VAL A 146 -5.16 -17.75 19.57
CA VAL A 146 -4.24 -18.37 18.60
C VAL A 146 -3.64 -19.61 19.26
N THR A 147 -3.81 -20.79 18.66
CA THR A 147 -3.25 -22.05 19.19
C THR A 147 -2.01 -22.51 18.43
N GLY A 148 -1.64 -21.81 17.37
CA GLY A 148 -0.44 -22.08 16.59
C GLY A 148 -0.29 -21.06 15.47
N VAL A 149 0.95 -20.70 15.17
CA VAL A 149 1.33 -19.90 14.00
C VAL A 149 2.00 -20.85 13.00
N GLU A 150 1.52 -20.92 11.76
CA GLU A 150 2.07 -21.82 10.74
C GLU A 150 2.69 -21.03 9.59
N MET A 151 3.95 -21.33 9.25
CA MET A 151 4.62 -20.83 8.05
C MET A 151 5.19 -21.99 7.26
N PHE A 152 4.87 -22.11 5.97
CA PHE A 152 5.42 -23.14 5.07
C PHE A 152 5.37 -24.58 5.64
N ARG A 153 4.23 -24.99 6.21
CA ARG A 153 4.01 -26.31 6.84
C ARG A 153 4.82 -26.56 8.13
N LYS A 154 5.41 -25.53 8.72
CA LYS A 154 6.06 -25.59 10.03
C LYS A 154 5.23 -24.82 11.04
N ILE A 155 4.97 -25.45 12.19
CA ILE A 155 4.34 -24.80 13.33
C ILE A 155 5.43 -24.05 14.08
N LEU A 156 5.18 -22.78 14.34
CA LEU A 156 5.98 -21.82 15.05
C LEU A 156 5.17 -21.26 16.22
N ASP A 157 5.86 -20.72 17.21
CA ASP A 157 5.23 -20.06 18.35
C ASP A 157 5.10 -18.54 18.19
N TYR A 158 5.59 -18.00 17.07
CA TYR A 158 5.79 -16.57 16.82
C TYR A 158 5.53 -16.23 15.35
N GLY A 159 4.93 -15.06 15.12
CA GLY A 159 4.90 -14.38 13.83
C GLY A 159 4.95 -12.86 14.00
N GLU A 160 5.55 -12.17 13.04
CA GLU A 160 5.70 -10.71 13.09
C GLU A 160 5.31 -10.01 11.79
N ALA A 161 5.17 -8.69 11.87
CA ALA A 161 4.87 -7.83 10.74
C ALA A 161 5.73 -8.15 9.51
N GLY A 162 5.06 -8.45 8.39
CA GLY A 162 5.67 -8.85 7.12
C GLY A 162 5.61 -10.35 6.82
N ASP A 163 5.44 -11.20 7.83
CA ASP A 163 5.35 -12.65 7.64
C ASP A 163 4.00 -13.05 7.02
N ASN A 164 4.02 -14.04 6.13
CA ASN A 164 2.80 -14.67 5.61
C ASN A 164 2.56 -15.95 6.43
N VAL A 165 1.52 -15.95 7.25
CA VAL A 165 1.26 -16.99 8.25
C VAL A 165 -0.15 -17.56 8.12
N GLY A 166 -0.34 -18.77 8.64
CA GLY A 166 -1.65 -19.32 8.99
C GLY A 166 -1.82 -19.34 10.51
N LEU A 167 -2.90 -18.75 11.02
CA LEU A 167 -3.21 -18.76 12.45
C LEU A 167 -4.26 -19.82 12.73
N LEU A 168 -3.93 -20.81 13.58
CA LEU A 168 -4.89 -21.76 14.11
C LEU A 168 -5.73 -21.07 15.19
N LEU A 169 -7.05 -21.07 15.02
CA LEU A 169 -7.98 -20.36 15.90
C LEU A 169 -8.82 -21.33 16.73
N ARG A 170 -8.81 -21.15 18.05
CA ARG A 170 -9.63 -21.95 18.96
C ARG A 170 -11.11 -21.55 18.86
N GLY A 171 -11.97 -22.55 18.67
CA GLY A 171 -13.42 -22.38 18.78
C GLY A 171 -14.06 -21.55 17.68
N ILE A 172 -13.35 -21.33 16.57
CA ILE A 172 -13.86 -20.62 15.38
C ILE A 172 -14.18 -21.66 14.32
N GLU A 173 -15.38 -21.61 13.74
CA GLU A 173 -15.72 -22.41 12.57
C GLU A 173 -15.35 -21.68 11.28
N LYS A 174 -15.15 -22.43 10.19
CA LYS A 174 -14.85 -21.85 8.87
C LYS A 174 -15.94 -20.87 8.40
N THR A 175 -17.18 -21.05 8.84
CA THR A 175 -18.31 -20.17 8.50
C THR A 175 -18.30 -18.84 9.23
N ASP A 176 -17.61 -18.74 10.37
CA ASP A 176 -17.58 -17.55 11.23
C ASP A 176 -16.56 -16.51 10.74
N ILE A 177 -15.58 -16.95 9.95
CA ILE A 177 -14.47 -16.14 9.47
C ILE A 177 -14.39 -16.21 7.94
N ARG A 178 -14.14 -15.05 7.31
CA ARG A 178 -14.06 -14.93 5.86
C ARG A 178 -13.10 -13.82 5.46
N ARG A 179 -12.67 -13.86 4.20
CA ARG A 179 -11.91 -12.78 3.55
C ARG A 179 -12.62 -11.44 3.73
N GLY A 180 -11.84 -10.39 4.01
CA GLY A 180 -12.33 -9.05 4.32
C GLY A 180 -12.51 -8.75 5.80
N MET A 181 -12.41 -9.76 6.66
CA MET A 181 -12.23 -9.58 8.09
C MET A 181 -10.76 -9.33 8.44
N VAL A 182 -10.52 -8.86 9.67
CA VAL A 182 -9.18 -8.74 10.25
C VAL A 182 -9.12 -9.48 11.57
N ILE A 183 -7.96 -10.06 11.88
CA ILE A 183 -7.63 -10.60 13.20
C ILE A 183 -6.70 -9.61 13.87
N CYS A 184 -7.04 -9.14 15.06
CA CYS A 184 -6.26 -8.12 15.74
C CYS A 184 -6.15 -8.36 17.25
N LYS A 185 -5.20 -7.66 17.87
CA LYS A 185 -5.12 -7.57 19.33
C LYS A 185 -6.45 -7.02 19.87
N PRO A 186 -7.05 -7.61 20.92
CA PRO A 186 -8.34 -7.16 21.44
C PRO A 186 -8.34 -5.68 21.79
N GLY A 187 -9.39 -4.97 21.36
CA GLY A 187 -9.58 -3.53 21.60
C GLY A 187 -8.59 -2.60 20.89
N SER A 188 -7.76 -3.12 19.97
CA SER A 188 -6.76 -2.29 19.28
C SER A 188 -7.30 -1.53 18.07
N VAL A 189 -8.37 -2.04 17.43
CA VAL A 189 -9.01 -1.43 16.27
C VAL A 189 -10.52 -1.59 16.40
N THR A 190 -11.28 -0.62 15.91
CA THR A 190 -12.75 -0.65 15.91
C THR A 190 -13.29 -0.58 14.48
N PRO A 191 -14.46 -1.20 14.22
CA PRO A 191 -15.13 -1.11 12.92
C PRO A 191 -15.89 0.20 12.77
N HIS A 192 -15.79 0.83 11.61
CA HIS A 192 -16.40 2.12 11.29
C HIS A 192 -17.10 2.10 9.93
N THR A 193 -18.09 2.96 9.75
CA THR A 193 -18.82 3.14 8.49
C THR A 193 -18.62 4.50 7.87
N ASP A 194 -18.37 5.53 8.68
CA ASP A 194 -18.32 6.91 8.21
C ASP A 194 -16.94 7.49 8.51
N PHE A 195 -16.28 8.00 7.48
CA PHE A 195 -14.94 8.57 7.59
C PHE A 195 -14.72 9.69 6.57
N LYS A 196 -13.74 10.56 6.84
CA LYS A 196 -13.20 11.49 5.84
C LYS A 196 -11.90 10.96 5.29
N ALA A 197 -11.62 11.28 4.04
CA ALA A 197 -10.41 10.86 3.37
C ALA A 197 -9.93 11.90 2.36
N GLU A 198 -8.62 11.88 2.12
CA GLU A 198 -8.01 12.50 0.94
C GLU A 198 -7.92 11.43 -0.15
N ILE A 199 -8.34 11.77 -1.36
CA ILE A 199 -8.29 10.86 -2.51
C ILE A 199 -7.61 11.49 -3.71
N TYR A 200 -6.91 10.66 -4.47
CA TYR A 200 -6.43 10.93 -5.82
C TYR A 200 -7.26 10.12 -6.81
N VAL A 201 -7.84 10.78 -7.80
CA VAL A 201 -8.60 10.13 -8.88
C VAL A 201 -7.66 9.90 -10.04
N LEU A 202 -7.49 8.64 -10.47
CA LEU A 202 -6.59 8.32 -11.58
C LEU A 202 -7.06 9.03 -12.86
N SER A 203 -6.10 9.61 -13.58
CA SER A 203 -6.31 10.21 -14.89
C SER A 203 -6.66 9.17 -15.94
N LYS A 204 -7.14 9.62 -17.09
CA LYS A 204 -7.37 8.74 -18.25
C LYS A 204 -6.08 8.03 -18.71
N ALA A 205 -4.93 8.70 -18.61
CA ALA A 205 -3.64 8.16 -19.05
C ALA A 205 -3.15 7.03 -18.13
N GLU A 206 -3.45 7.11 -16.84
CA GLU A 206 -3.16 6.07 -15.84
C GLU A 206 -4.18 4.92 -15.85
N GLY A 207 -5.11 4.94 -16.81
CA GLY A 207 -6.16 3.94 -16.90
C GLY A 207 -7.25 4.12 -15.84
N GLY A 208 -7.48 5.34 -15.38
CA GLY A 208 -8.63 5.70 -14.54
C GLY A 208 -9.90 5.96 -15.35
N ARG A 209 -10.73 6.88 -14.84
CA ARG A 209 -11.99 7.27 -15.48
C ARG A 209 -11.74 8.15 -16.70
N HIS A 210 -12.68 8.11 -17.64
CA HIS A 210 -12.71 9.00 -18.81
C HIS A 210 -13.56 10.25 -18.59
N THR A 211 -14.49 10.20 -17.64
CA THR A 211 -15.46 11.24 -17.33
C THR A 211 -15.45 11.56 -15.83
N PRO A 212 -15.82 12.78 -15.45
CA PRO A 212 -15.93 13.14 -14.03
C PRO A 212 -16.96 12.28 -13.30
N PHE A 213 -16.93 12.35 -11.97
CA PHE A 213 -18.04 11.92 -11.13
C PHE A 213 -18.57 13.09 -10.31
N PHE A 214 -19.82 12.94 -9.86
CA PHE A 214 -20.55 13.96 -9.12
C PHE A 214 -20.81 13.49 -7.68
N ASN A 215 -21.39 14.36 -6.88
CA ASN A 215 -21.79 14.04 -5.52
C ASN A 215 -22.71 12.79 -5.46
N LYS A 216 -22.65 12.04 -4.35
CA LYS A 216 -23.32 10.74 -4.15
C LYS A 216 -22.86 9.63 -5.10
N TYR A 217 -21.65 9.75 -5.63
CA TYR A 217 -21.03 8.67 -6.38
C TYR A 217 -20.83 7.44 -5.48
N ARG A 218 -21.14 6.24 -5.99
CA ARG A 218 -21.14 4.97 -5.22
C ARG A 218 -20.18 3.90 -5.76
N PRO A 219 -18.85 4.10 -5.66
CA PRO A 219 -17.87 3.10 -6.04
C PRO A 219 -17.74 1.97 -4.99
N GLN A 220 -16.89 1.00 -5.31
CA GLN A 220 -16.36 0.05 -4.34
C GLN A 220 -15.06 0.60 -3.74
N PHE A 221 -14.93 0.52 -2.42
CA PHE A 221 -13.72 0.85 -1.67
C PHE A 221 -13.02 -0.45 -1.30
N TYR A 222 -11.82 -0.64 -1.82
CA TYR A 222 -10.99 -1.79 -1.53
C TYR A 222 -10.14 -1.52 -0.30
N PHE A 223 -10.52 -2.14 0.81
CA PHE A 223 -9.78 -2.12 2.06
C PHE A 223 -9.09 -3.47 2.25
N ARG A 224 -7.75 -3.46 2.25
CA ARG A 224 -6.89 -4.64 2.45
C ARG A 224 -7.20 -5.78 1.48
N THR A 225 -8.19 -6.62 1.80
CA THR A 225 -8.54 -7.83 1.08
C THR A 225 -9.95 -7.82 0.49
N THR A 226 -10.77 -6.78 0.74
CA THR A 226 -12.18 -6.76 0.33
C THR A 226 -12.65 -5.45 -0.26
N ASP A 227 -13.58 -5.54 -1.19
CA ASP A 227 -14.36 -4.42 -1.72
C ASP A 227 -15.60 -4.19 -0.83
N VAL A 228 -15.86 -2.93 -0.48
CA VAL A 228 -17.09 -2.50 0.20
C VAL A 228 -17.65 -1.29 -0.52
N THR A 229 -18.92 -1.37 -0.95
CA THR A 229 -19.58 -0.22 -1.56
C THR A 229 -19.73 0.91 -0.56
N GLY A 230 -19.47 2.14 -0.98
CA GLY A 230 -19.70 3.32 -0.16
C GLY A 230 -20.26 4.46 -1.00
N GLU A 231 -20.89 5.43 -0.35
CA GLU A 231 -21.33 6.67 -0.97
C GLU A 231 -20.36 7.81 -0.64
N ILE A 232 -19.94 8.54 -1.66
CA ILE A 232 -19.09 9.73 -1.54
C ILE A 232 -19.97 10.98 -1.40
N SER A 233 -19.67 11.78 -0.38
CA SER A 233 -20.14 13.16 -0.25
C SER A 233 -18.98 14.12 -0.49
N LEU A 234 -19.15 15.02 -1.47
CA LEU A 234 -18.19 16.07 -1.79
C LEU A 234 -18.32 17.26 -0.83
N ALA A 235 -17.23 18.02 -0.69
CA ALA A 235 -17.24 19.26 0.09
C ALA A 235 -18.18 20.30 -0.51
N GLU A 236 -18.69 21.21 0.33
CA GLU A 236 -19.55 22.31 -0.11
C GLU A 236 -18.84 23.15 -1.18
N GLY A 237 -19.53 23.45 -2.28
CA GLY A 237 -18.96 24.15 -3.44
C GLY A 237 -18.24 23.26 -4.46
N THR A 238 -18.03 21.96 -4.17
CA THR A 238 -17.45 21.01 -5.14
C THR A 238 -18.57 20.22 -5.84
N GLU A 239 -18.87 20.57 -7.08
CA GLU A 239 -19.95 19.92 -7.84
C GLU A 239 -19.52 18.62 -8.52
N MET A 240 -18.28 18.57 -9.01
CA MET A 240 -17.73 17.44 -9.76
C MET A 240 -16.24 17.25 -9.47
N VAL A 241 -15.75 16.03 -9.70
CA VAL A 241 -14.34 15.66 -9.57
C VAL A 241 -13.85 15.10 -10.90
N MET A 242 -12.78 15.67 -11.44
CA MET A 242 -12.19 15.29 -12.72
C MET A 242 -11.15 14.17 -12.53
N PRO A 243 -10.94 13.32 -13.55
CA PRO A 243 -9.80 12.40 -13.56
C PRO A 243 -8.48 13.18 -13.47
N GLY A 244 -7.63 12.83 -12.50
CA GLY A 244 -6.38 13.52 -12.16
C GLY A 244 -6.47 14.44 -10.93
N ASP A 245 -7.66 14.65 -10.38
CA ASP A 245 -7.84 15.54 -9.22
C ASP A 245 -7.43 14.89 -7.89
N ASN A 246 -7.01 15.74 -6.96
CA ASN A 246 -6.90 15.43 -5.53
C ASN A 246 -8.02 16.15 -4.78
N VAL A 247 -8.84 15.42 -4.02
CA VAL A 247 -9.97 16.00 -3.29
C VAL A 247 -10.19 15.35 -1.92
N THR A 248 -10.64 16.15 -0.97
CA THR A 248 -11.17 15.68 0.30
C THR A 248 -12.61 15.19 0.12
N ILE A 249 -12.93 14.01 0.63
CA ILE A 249 -14.27 13.42 0.59
C ILE A 249 -14.73 12.95 1.96
N SER A 250 -16.05 12.91 2.15
CA SER A 250 -16.67 12.12 3.22
C SER A 250 -17.27 10.85 2.62
N VAL A 251 -17.05 9.70 3.25
CA VAL A 251 -17.50 8.39 2.76
C VAL A 251 -18.41 7.75 3.79
N LYS A 252 -19.50 7.14 3.32
CA LYS A 252 -20.36 6.26 4.10
C LYS A 252 -20.42 4.87 3.48
N LEU A 253 -19.82 3.88 4.15
CA LEU A 253 -19.80 2.48 3.71
C LEU A 253 -21.13 1.78 4.01
N ILE A 254 -21.50 0.80 3.18
CA ILE A 254 -22.68 -0.04 3.44
C ILE A 254 -22.46 -1.00 4.61
N ASN A 255 -21.22 -1.41 4.86
CA ASN A 255 -20.81 -2.33 5.91
C ASN A 255 -19.62 -1.73 6.67
N ALA A 256 -19.57 -1.96 7.98
CA ALA A 256 -18.47 -1.47 8.80
C ALA A 256 -17.16 -2.22 8.49
N ILE A 257 -16.07 -1.47 8.49
CA ILE A 257 -14.71 -1.98 8.27
C ILE A 257 -13.82 -1.55 9.42
N ALA A 258 -12.99 -2.48 9.90
CA ALA A 258 -11.95 -2.18 10.88
C ALA A 258 -10.95 -1.18 10.28
N MET A 259 -10.96 0.06 10.76
CA MET A 259 -10.16 1.14 10.19
C MET A 259 -9.66 2.10 11.24
N GLU A 260 -8.58 2.80 10.89
CA GLU A 260 -7.97 3.85 11.70
C GLU A 260 -7.55 5.00 10.79
N LYS A 261 -7.27 6.15 11.39
CA LYS A 261 -6.63 7.26 10.67
C LYS A 261 -5.32 6.79 10.02
N GLY A 262 -5.14 7.16 8.76
CA GLY A 262 -3.98 6.79 7.95
C GLY A 262 -4.18 5.51 7.13
N LEU A 263 -5.26 4.74 7.33
CA LEU A 263 -5.55 3.55 6.53
C LEU A 263 -5.70 3.94 5.05
N ARG A 264 -4.92 3.28 4.19
CA ARG A 264 -4.97 3.46 2.74
C ARG A 264 -6.00 2.53 2.12
N PHE A 265 -6.64 2.98 1.04
CA PHE A 265 -7.61 2.20 0.27
C PHE A 265 -7.54 2.54 -1.21
N ALA A 266 -8.08 1.66 -2.04
CA ALA A 266 -8.31 1.94 -3.46
C ALA A 266 -9.80 2.14 -3.74
N ILE A 267 -10.12 2.97 -4.73
CA ILE A 267 -11.47 3.16 -5.25
C ILE A 267 -11.57 2.37 -6.55
N ARG A 268 -12.60 1.52 -6.67
CA ARG A 268 -12.74 0.57 -7.77
C ARG A 268 -14.14 0.60 -8.40
N GLU A 269 -14.16 0.34 -9.70
CA GLU A 269 -15.35 0.17 -10.53
C GLU A 269 -15.25 -1.16 -11.27
N GLY A 270 -16.16 -2.10 -10.97
CA GLY A 270 -16.15 -3.41 -11.63
C GLY A 270 -14.81 -4.15 -11.50
N GLY A 271 -14.11 -3.97 -10.37
CA GLY A 271 -12.79 -4.54 -10.12
C GLY A 271 -11.60 -3.75 -10.69
N ARG A 272 -11.81 -2.68 -11.46
CA ARG A 272 -10.73 -1.80 -11.95
C ARG A 272 -10.50 -0.66 -10.97
N THR A 273 -9.23 -0.40 -10.62
CA THR A 273 -8.86 0.77 -9.80
C THR A 273 -9.02 2.06 -10.59
N VAL A 274 -9.72 3.02 -10.00
CA VAL A 274 -10.00 4.35 -10.58
C VAL A 274 -9.55 5.49 -9.68
N GLY A 275 -9.09 5.18 -8.46
CA GLY A 275 -8.53 6.14 -7.53
C GLY A 275 -7.87 5.46 -6.35
N ALA A 276 -7.15 6.24 -5.56
CA ALA A 276 -6.52 5.82 -4.30
C ALA A 276 -6.82 6.84 -3.22
N GLY A 277 -6.82 6.42 -1.96
CA GLY A 277 -7.15 7.31 -0.86
C GLY A 277 -6.54 6.91 0.46
N GLN A 278 -6.58 7.85 1.39
CA GLN A 278 -6.17 7.66 2.77
C GLN A 278 -7.20 8.26 3.73
N VAL A 279 -7.60 7.49 4.73
CA VAL A 279 -8.49 7.93 5.81
C VAL A 279 -7.80 9.03 6.62
N THR A 280 -8.42 10.21 6.73
CA THR A 280 -7.90 11.35 7.49
C THR A 280 -8.59 11.52 8.84
N GLU A 281 -9.85 11.13 8.95
CA GLU A 281 -10.66 11.27 10.15
C GLU A 281 -11.72 10.17 10.22
N ILE A 282 -11.92 9.58 11.40
CA ILE A 282 -13.02 8.65 11.65
C ILE A 282 -14.20 9.44 12.23
N VAL A 283 -15.38 9.29 11.63
CA VAL A 283 -16.60 10.00 12.05
C VAL A 283 -17.50 9.08 12.86
N LYS A 284 -17.69 7.83 12.41
CA LYS A 284 -18.56 6.86 13.06
C LYS A 284 -18.07 5.43 12.83
#